data_AF-A0A970SMS0-F1
#
_entry.id   AF-A0A970SMS0-F1
#
_cell.length_a   1.000
_cell.length_b   1.000
_cell.length_c   1.000
_cell.angle_alpha   90.00
_cell.angle_beta   90.00
_cell.angle_gamma   90.00
#
_symmetry.space_group_name_H-M   'P 1'
#
loop_
_entity.id
_entity.type
_entity.pdbx_description
1 polymer ?
#
loop_
_entity_poly.entity_id
_entity_poly.type
_entity_poly.pdbx_seq_one_letter_code
_entity_poly.pdbx_strand_id
1 'polypeptide(L)'
;MRFVVAIGLLIFLATGVQAADWQWPAQISLGGFRIVDISGSAKSDGSGSATGTVQIANLGNSRVSLMRTSRGEISGNLSLDTRAVRGSFKVSDRGMQGRGTVECSPRVIDSNSVDINPRGEASGNGNLGLGRLNVNVDFRVGGSSCSANGSAPVRVQADTAVATYKFEGNLAVQGGGSKLSGNVSGRVERTGKLSNQTTMFTIPKTSVDLANGQCVVNVGGVSVTFTLF
;
A
#
# COMPACT_ATOMS: atom_id res chain seq x y z
N MET A 1 -90.11 -7.96 -16.41
CA MET A 1 -88.97 -8.04 -17.34
C MET A 1 -87.70 -7.92 -16.52
N ARG A 2 -86.83 -8.94 -16.59
CA ARG A 2 -85.64 -9.10 -15.74
C ARG A 2 -84.43 -8.44 -16.41
N PHE A 3 -83.78 -7.51 -15.71
CA PHE A 3 -82.49 -6.96 -16.10
C PHE A 3 -81.40 -8.01 -15.82
N VAL A 4 -80.69 -8.45 -16.86
CA VAL A 4 -79.45 -9.23 -16.73
C VAL A 4 -78.31 -8.27 -16.96
N VAL A 5 -77.61 -7.92 -15.89
CA VAL A 5 -76.35 -7.16 -15.92
C VAL A 5 -75.22 -8.17 -16.13
N ALA A 6 -74.62 -8.16 -17.32
CA ALA A 6 -73.42 -8.92 -17.60
C ALA A 6 -72.19 -8.18 -17.03
N ILE A 7 -71.64 -8.70 -15.95
CA ILE A 7 -70.35 -8.26 -15.40
C ILE A 7 -69.26 -8.91 -16.26
N GLY A 8 -68.68 -8.13 -17.17
CA GLY A 8 -67.46 -8.50 -17.88
C GLY A 8 -66.25 -8.35 -16.96
N LEU A 9 -65.70 -9.47 -16.50
CA LEU A 9 -64.43 -9.52 -15.79
C LEU A 9 -63.30 -9.14 -16.77
N LEU A 10 -62.78 -7.91 -16.66
CA LEU A 10 -61.61 -7.47 -17.39
C LEU A 10 -60.37 -8.14 -16.76
N ILE A 11 -59.86 -9.19 -17.41
CA ILE A 11 -58.56 -9.79 -17.05
C ILE A 11 -57.49 -8.76 -17.43
N PHE A 12 -56.91 -8.12 -16.42
CA PHE A 12 -55.64 -7.41 -16.57
C PHE A 12 -54.57 -8.43 -17.00
N LEU A 13 -54.23 -8.42 -18.29
CA LEU A 13 -52.92 -8.88 -18.74
C LEU A 13 -51.92 -7.89 -18.15
N ALA A 14 -51.45 -8.17 -16.93
CA ALA A 14 -50.19 -7.66 -16.49
C ALA A 14 -49.16 -8.18 -17.49
N THR A 15 -48.78 -7.34 -18.44
CA THR A 15 -47.53 -7.49 -19.17
C THR A 15 -46.45 -7.49 -18.10
N GLY A 16 -46.11 -8.68 -17.63
CA GLY A 16 -44.91 -8.89 -16.85
C GLY A 16 -43.80 -8.27 -17.68
N VAL A 17 -43.24 -7.17 -17.17
CA VAL A 17 -41.98 -6.66 -17.68
C VAL A 17 -41.03 -7.82 -17.49
N GLN A 18 -40.81 -8.59 -18.57
CA GLN A 18 -39.75 -9.59 -18.60
C GLN A 18 -38.49 -8.77 -18.36
N ALA A 19 -38.02 -8.78 -17.11
CA ALA A 19 -36.66 -8.41 -16.83
C ALA A 19 -35.84 -9.26 -17.79
N ALA A 20 -35.27 -8.63 -18.82
CA ALA A 20 -34.42 -9.33 -19.76
C ALA A 20 -33.41 -10.10 -18.91
N ASP A 21 -33.43 -11.44 -19.03
CA ASP A 21 -32.58 -12.33 -18.26
C ASP A 21 -31.14 -11.87 -18.49
N TRP A 22 -30.64 -11.07 -17.56
CA TRP A 22 -29.38 -10.40 -17.73
C TRP A 22 -28.32 -11.49 -17.68
N GLN A 23 -27.56 -11.67 -18.76
CA GLN A 23 -26.51 -12.68 -18.82
C GLN A 23 -25.15 -12.02 -18.54
N TRP A 24 -24.29 -12.77 -17.86
CA TRP A 24 -22.89 -12.36 -17.70
C TRP A 24 -22.23 -12.27 -19.08
N PRO A 25 -21.63 -11.13 -19.43
CA PRO A 25 -20.87 -11.02 -20.67
C PRO A 25 -19.61 -11.88 -20.57
N ALA A 26 -19.10 -12.40 -21.69
CA ALA A 26 -17.88 -13.22 -21.72
C ALA A 26 -16.62 -12.47 -21.24
N GLN A 27 -16.64 -11.14 -21.29
CA GLN A 27 -15.57 -10.27 -20.81
C GLN A 27 -16.12 -8.96 -20.25
N ILE A 28 -15.44 -8.40 -19.26
CA ILE A 28 -15.68 -7.06 -18.73
C ILE A 28 -14.36 -6.34 -18.43
N SER A 29 -14.38 -5.02 -18.49
CA SER A 29 -13.33 -4.18 -17.91
C SER A 29 -13.83 -3.66 -16.56
N LEU A 30 -13.14 -4.01 -15.47
CA LEU A 30 -13.46 -3.55 -14.11
C LEU A 30 -12.23 -2.93 -13.48
N GLY A 31 -12.34 -1.67 -13.05
CA GLY A 31 -11.25 -0.98 -12.35
C GLY A 31 -9.93 -0.94 -13.14
N GLY A 32 -9.98 -0.91 -14.48
CA GLY A 32 -8.80 -0.93 -15.34
C GLY A 32 -8.24 -2.32 -15.66
N PHE A 33 -8.81 -3.38 -15.11
CA PHE A 33 -8.45 -4.76 -15.41
C PHE A 33 -9.40 -5.39 -16.43
N ARG A 34 -8.86 -6.23 -17.31
CA ARG A 34 -9.66 -7.07 -18.19
C ARG A 34 -9.95 -8.39 -17.51
N ILE A 35 -11.23 -8.73 -17.38
CA ILE A 35 -11.70 -10.02 -16.88
C ILE A 35 -12.31 -10.77 -18.06
N VAL A 36 -11.84 -11.99 -18.29
CA VAL A 36 -12.26 -12.86 -19.40
C VAL A 36 -12.79 -14.18 -18.87
N ASP A 37 -13.31 -15.02 -19.76
CA ASP A 37 -13.82 -16.36 -19.46
C ASP A 37 -14.87 -16.35 -18.33
N ILE A 38 -15.71 -15.31 -18.32
CA ILE A 38 -16.69 -15.10 -17.27
C ILE A 38 -17.83 -16.11 -17.44
N SER A 39 -18.08 -16.87 -16.39
CA SER A 39 -19.13 -17.88 -16.32
C SER A 39 -19.85 -17.77 -14.99
N GLY A 40 -21.18 -17.75 -15.02
CA GLY A 40 -21.98 -17.56 -13.82
C GLY A 40 -23.47 -17.59 -14.09
N SER A 41 -24.22 -17.38 -13.02
CA SER A 41 -25.68 -17.33 -13.05
C SER A 41 -26.17 -15.95 -12.66
N ALA A 42 -27.27 -15.52 -13.28
CA ALA A 42 -28.05 -14.37 -12.85
C ALA A 42 -29.46 -14.83 -12.50
N LYS A 43 -30.04 -14.17 -11.50
CA LYS A 43 -31.43 -14.31 -11.09
C LYS A 43 -32.30 -13.36 -11.92
N SER A 44 -33.60 -13.58 -11.88
CA SER A 44 -34.59 -12.73 -12.56
C SER A 44 -34.63 -11.29 -12.06
N ASP A 45 -34.11 -11.01 -10.85
CA ASP A 45 -33.92 -9.65 -10.33
C ASP A 45 -32.63 -8.97 -10.86
N GLY A 46 -31.90 -9.63 -11.76
CA GLY A 46 -30.63 -9.19 -12.32
C GLY A 46 -29.42 -9.41 -11.40
N SER A 47 -29.61 -9.75 -10.12
CA SER A 47 -28.47 -10.09 -9.25
C SER A 47 -27.86 -11.42 -9.65
N GLY A 48 -26.58 -11.66 -9.33
CA GLY A 48 -25.93 -12.89 -9.75
C GLY A 48 -24.53 -13.07 -9.21
N SER A 49 -23.99 -14.26 -9.42
CA SER A 49 -22.58 -14.57 -9.15
C SER A 49 -21.94 -15.17 -10.39
N ALA A 50 -20.67 -14.86 -10.60
CA ALA A 50 -19.86 -15.43 -11.65
C ALA A 50 -18.43 -15.68 -11.18
N THR A 51 -17.69 -16.45 -11.94
CA THR A 51 -16.24 -16.51 -11.86
C THR A 51 -15.66 -16.10 -13.20
N GLY A 52 -14.51 -15.45 -13.18
CA GLY A 52 -13.75 -15.12 -14.38
C GLY A 52 -12.27 -15.17 -14.12
N THR A 53 -11.50 -14.81 -15.14
CA THR A 53 -10.05 -14.75 -15.10
C THR A 53 -9.60 -13.33 -15.32
N VAL A 54 -8.92 -12.73 -14.34
CA VAL A 54 -8.26 -11.43 -14.48
C VAL A 54 -6.99 -11.63 -15.30
N GLN A 55 -6.87 -10.90 -16.40
CA GLN A 55 -5.64 -10.82 -17.18
C GLN A 55 -4.81 -9.65 -16.68
N ILE A 56 -3.67 -9.97 -16.03
CA ILE A 56 -2.72 -8.95 -15.57
C ILE A 56 -1.45 -9.12 -16.39
N ALA A 57 -1.12 -8.11 -17.19
CA ALA A 57 0.10 -8.12 -17.99
C ALA A 57 1.32 -8.37 -17.09
N ASN A 58 2.19 -9.29 -17.49
CA ASN A 58 3.42 -9.67 -16.79
C ASN A 58 3.25 -10.34 -15.41
N LEU A 59 2.01 -10.58 -14.94
CA LEU A 59 1.72 -11.26 -13.66
C LEU A 59 0.90 -12.55 -13.83
N GLY A 60 0.41 -12.81 -15.04
CA GLY A 60 -0.33 -14.02 -15.37
C GLY A 60 -1.83 -13.88 -15.16
N ASN A 61 -2.51 -15.03 -15.16
CA ASN A 61 -3.95 -15.14 -15.09
C ASN A 61 -4.37 -15.54 -13.67
N SER A 62 -5.32 -14.83 -13.08
CA SER A 62 -5.81 -15.14 -11.73
C SER A 62 -7.33 -15.21 -11.69
N ARG A 63 -7.86 -16.21 -10.96
CA ARG A 63 -9.30 -16.40 -10.84
C ARG A 63 -9.91 -15.33 -9.94
N VAL A 64 -11.01 -14.73 -10.37
CA VAL A 64 -11.81 -13.76 -9.60
C VAL A 64 -13.23 -14.29 -9.45
N SER A 65 -13.80 -14.07 -8.27
CA SER A 65 -15.23 -14.27 -8.04
C SER A 65 -15.94 -12.94 -8.17
N LEU A 66 -17.02 -12.89 -8.95
CA LEU A 66 -17.82 -11.71 -9.22
C LEU A 66 -19.21 -11.84 -8.59
N MET A 67 -19.74 -10.72 -8.12
CA MET A 67 -21.12 -10.57 -7.66
C MET A 67 -21.73 -9.34 -8.31
N ARG A 68 -22.95 -9.49 -8.83
CA ARG A 68 -23.79 -8.39 -9.32
C ARG A 68 -24.96 -8.18 -8.38
N THR A 69 -25.23 -6.94 -8.01
CA THR A 69 -26.44 -6.57 -7.26
C THR A 69 -27.63 -6.41 -8.20
N SER A 70 -28.86 -6.45 -7.69
CA SER A 70 -30.06 -6.16 -8.50
C SER A 70 -30.09 -4.75 -9.08
N ARG A 71 -29.27 -3.83 -8.52
CA ARG A 71 -29.05 -2.47 -9.03
C ARG A 71 -28.01 -2.38 -10.15
N GLY A 72 -27.39 -3.51 -10.50
CA GLY A 72 -26.39 -3.58 -11.58
C GLY A 72 -24.96 -3.27 -11.16
N GLU A 73 -24.70 -3.03 -9.88
CA GLU A 73 -23.34 -2.86 -9.38
C GLU A 73 -22.62 -4.22 -9.42
N ILE A 74 -21.46 -4.27 -10.05
CA ILE A 74 -20.62 -5.47 -10.10
C ILE A 74 -19.43 -5.27 -9.17
N SER A 75 -19.19 -6.25 -8.31
CA SER A 75 -18.01 -6.31 -7.47
C SER A 75 -17.28 -7.65 -7.62
N GLY A 76 -15.97 -7.66 -7.47
CA GLY A 76 -15.18 -8.88 -7.57
C GLY A 76 -14.17 -9.03 -6.45
N ASN A 77 -14.06 -10.23 -5.89
CA ASN A 77 -13.02 -10.59 -4.93
C ASN A 77 -11.90 -11.34 -5.66
N LEU A 78 -10.72 -10.74 -5.70
CA LEU A 78 -9.51 -11.32 -6.26
C LEU A 78 -8.55 -11.64 -5.11
N SER A 79 -8.07 -12.88 -5.08
CA SER A 79 -6.91 -13.26 -4.28
C SER A 79 -5.76 -13.55 -5.23
N LEU A 80 -4.70 -12.76 -5.09
CA LEU A 80 -3.43 -12.99 -5.77
C LEU A 80 -2.52 -13.67 -4.75
N ASP A 81 -2.06 -14.88 -5.05
CA ASP A 81 -0.94 -15.52 -4.34
C ASP A 81 0.21 -15.60 -5.32
N THR A 82 0.86 -14.47 -5.51
CA THR A 82 2.12 -14.40 -6.24
C THR A 82 3.25 -14.24 -5.23
N ARG A 83 4.48 -14.60 -5.60
CA ARG A 83 5.66 -14.32 -4.75
C ARG A 83 5.80 -12.85 -4.34
N ALA A 84 5.13 -11.93 -5.03
CA ALA A 84 5.25 -10.49 -4.82
C ALA A 84 4.06 -9.87 -4.08
N VAL A 85 2.86 -10.45 -4.16
CA VAL A 85 1.63 -9.85 -3.61
C VAL A 85 0.72 -10.95 -3.07
N ARG A 86 0.29 -10.78 -1.82
CA ARG A 86 -0.70 -11.62 -1.12
C ARG A 86 -1.81 -10.74 -0.56
N GLY A 87 -3.06 -10.92 -0.96
CA GLY A 87 -4.12 -10.06 -0.42
C GLY A 87 -5.51 -10.37 -0.91
N SER A 88 -6.47 -9.61 -0.37
CA SER A 88 -7.88 -9.65 -0.72
C SER A 88 -8.30 -8.27 -1.22
N PHE A 89 -8.71 -8.22 -2.50
CA PHE A 89 -9.12 -6.97 -3.15
C PHE A 89 -10.54 -7.10 -3.68
N LYS A 90 -11.37 -6.10 -3.33
CA LYS A 90 -12.68 -5.84 -3.89
C LYS A 90 -12.56 -4.81 -5.02
N VAL A 91 -12.83 -5.21 -6.25
CA VAL A 91 -12.93 -4.28 -7.39
C VAL A 91 -14.41 -3.97 -7.64
N SER A 92 -14.77 -2.71 -7.83
CA SER A 92 -16.10 -2.31 -8.31
C SER A 92 -16.00 -1.25 -9.42
N ASP A 93 -17.14 -0.89 -9.98
CA ASP A 93 -17.36 0.28 -10.85
C ASP A 93 -16.81 1.60 -10.30
N ARG A 94 -16.68 1.73 -8.97
CA ARG A 94 -16.13 2.90 -8.28
C ARG A 94 -14.62 2.81 -8.03
N GLY A 95 -13.97 1.72 -8.46
CA GLY A 95 -12.54 1.51 -8.31
C GLY A 95 -12.20 0.27 -7.48
N MET A 96 -10.92 0.13 -7.14
CA MET A 96 -10.40 -0.98 -6.35
C MET A 96 -10.29 -0.59 -4.88
N GLN A 97 -10.69 -1.48 -3.99
CA GLN A 97 -10.52 -1.39 -2.54
C GLN A 97 -9.97 -2.70 -2.04
N GLY A 98 -9.13 -2.71 -1.02
CA GLY A 98 -8.63 -3.98 -0.51
C GLY A 98 -7.46 -3.81 0.41
N ARG A 99 -7.11 -4.93 1.03
CA ARG A 99 -5.94 -5.04 1.89
C ARG A 99 -5.07 -6.20 1.43
N GLY A 100 -3.77 -5.96 1.36
CA GLY A 100 -2.80 -7.00 1.04
C GLY A 100 -1.43 -6.71 1.64
N THR A 101 -0.55 -7.67 1.46
CA THR A 101 0.87 -7.57 1.69
C THR A 101 1.63 -7.68 0.37
N VAL A 102 2.69 -6.89 0.25
CA VAL A 102 3.62 -6.94 -0.89
C VAL A 102 4.96 -7.39 -0.35
N GLU A 103 5.42 -8.54 -0.82
CA GLU A 103 6.74 -9.11 -0.52
C GLU A 103 7.71 -8.68 -1.64
N CYS A 104 8.61 -7.73 -1.36
CA CYS A 104 9.56 -7.24 -2.35
C CYS A 104 10.89 -8.00 -2.24
N SER A 105 11.27 -8.74 -3.29
CA SER A 105 12.65 -9.24 -3.45
C SER A 105 13.41 -8.34 -4.43
N PRO A 106 14.64 -7.86 -4.12
CA PRO A 106 15.42 -8.11 -2.90
C PRO A 106 15.28 -7.01 -1.82
N ARG A 107 14.95 -7.42 -0.58
CA ARG A 107 15.25 -6.84 0.76
C ARG A 107 15.05 -5.35 1.06
N VAL A 108 14.57 -4.52 0.14
CA VAL A 108 14.33 -3.11 0.46
C VAL A 108 13.03 -2.96 1.26
N ILE A 109 12.05 -3.86 1.07
CA ILE A 109 10.77 -3.80 1.77
C ILE A 109 10.30 -5.20 2.21
N ASP A 110 10.45 -5.52 3.49
CA ASP A 110 10.31 -6.90 4.01
C ASP A 110 8.87 -7.32 4.34
N SER A 111 7.98 -6.37 4.63
CA SER A 111 6.55 -6.61 4.89
C SER A 111 5.82 -5.29 4.79
N ASN A 112 4.73 -5.25 4.02
CA ASN A 112 3.90 -4.05 3.90
C ASN A 112 2.46 -4.41 4.21
N SER A 113 1.75 -3.63 5.03
CA SER A 113 0.29 -3.57 4.91
C SER A 113 0.00 -2.55 3.82
N VAL A 114 -0.80 -2.90 2.82
CA VAL A 114 -1.25 -1.97 1.78
C VAL A 114 -2.77 -1.91 1.83
N ASP A 115 -3.31 -0.73 2.08
CA ASP A 115 -4.73 -0.40 2.03
C ASP A 115 -4.98 0.54 0.85
N ILE A 116 -5.89 0.16 -0.04
CA ILE A 116 -6.29 0.98 -1.19
C ILE A 116 -7.69 1.51 -0.94
N ASN A 117 -7.82 2.84 -0.95
CA ASN A 117 -9.08 3.52 -0.68
C ASN A 117 -9.95 3.62 -1.97
N PRO A 118 -11.24 3.98 -1.85
CA PRO A 118 -12.15 4.09 -2.99
C PRO A 118 -11.74 5.13 -4.05
N ARG A 119 -10.79 6.02 -3.75
CA ARG A 119 -10.25 7.02 -4.70
C ARG A 119 -9.00 6.51 -5.42
N GLY A 120 -8.59 5.27 -5.17
CA GLY A 120 -7.39 4.66 -5.73
C GLY A 120 -6.09 5.10 -5.04
N GLU A 121 -6.18 5.74 -3.88
CA GLU A 121 -4.99 6.07 -3.08
C GLU A 121 -4.57 4.84 -2.27
N ALA A 122 -3.32 4.44 -2.42
CA ALA A 122 -2.71 3.37 -1.63
C ALA A 122 -2.01 3.99 -0.41
N SER A 123 -2.18 3.37 0.75
CA SER A 123 -1.50 3.75 1.97
C SER A 123 -1.11 2.53 2.77
N GLY A 124 -0.19 2.67 3.69
CA GLY A 124 0.28 1.52 4.43
C GLY A 124 1.49 1.79 5.28
N ASN A 125 2.01 0.71 5.85
CA ASN A 125 3.25 0.72 6.60
C ASN A 125 4.12 -0.47 6.21
N GLY A 126 5.42 -0.33 6.40
CA GLY A 126 6.36 -1.41 6.19
C GLY A 126 7.75 -1.13 6.74
N ASN A 127 8.67 -2.07 6.52
CA ASN A 127 10.05 -1.93 6.96
C ASN A 127 10.95 -1.62 5.77
N LEU A 128 11.67 -0.50 5.84
CA LEU A 128 12.72 -0.10 4.91
C LEU A 128 14.07 -0.60 5.43
N GLY A 129 14.71 -1.47 4.66
CA GLY A 129 16.07 -1.94 4.92
C GLY A 129 17.12 -0.93 4.43
N LEU A 130 17.91 -0.39 5.35
CA LEU A 130 19.06 0.48 5.10
C LEU A 130 20.32 -0.23 5.63
N GLY A 131 20.97 -1.05 4.80
CA GLY A 131 22.11 -1.86 5.22
C GLY A 131 21.72 -2.83 6.35
N ARG A 132 22.24 -2.61 7.56
CA ARG A 132 21.90 -3.39 8.77
C ARG A 132 20.75 -2.79 9.59
N LEU A 133 20.28 -1.58 9.24
CA LEU A 133 19.22 -0.88 9.96
C LEU A 133 17.87 -1.10 9.28
N ASN A 134 16.85 -1.39 10.08
CA ASN A 134 15.47 -1.44 9.62
C ASN A 134 14.70 -0.24 10.15
N VAL A 135 14.05 0.49 9.25
CA VAL A 135 13.22 1.66 9.58
C VAL A 135 11.77 1.32 9.32
N ASN A 136 10.90 1.45 10.32
CA ASN A 136 9.46 1.35 10.07
C ASN A 136 8.99 2.65 9.39
N VAL A 137 8.31 2.51 8.26
CA VAL A 137 7.92 3.60 7.37
C VAL A 137 6.43 3.50 7.07
N ASP A 138 5.71 4.60 7.28
CA ASP A 138 4.37 4.80 6.76
C ASP A 138 4.46 5.41 5.35
N PHE A 139 3.73 4.85 4.39
CA PHE A 139 3.68 5.35 3.02
C PHE A 139 2.27 5.73 2.58
N ARG A 140 2.20 6.68 1.64
CA ARG A 140 0.98 7.06 0.92
C ARG A 140 1.33 7.35 -0.54
N VAL A 141 0.54 6.79 -1.45
CA VAL A 141 0.64 6.94 -2.90
C VAL A 141 -0.74 7.31 -3.43
N GLY A 142 -0.86 8.50 -4.01
CA GLY A 142 -2.06 8.98 -4.69
C GLY A 142 -1.76 9.34 -6.14
N GLY A 143 -2.77 9.85 -6.86
CA GLY A 143 -2.67 10.14 -8.29
C GLY A 143 -1.56 11.12 -8.71
N SER A 144 -1.10 11.99 -7.80
CA SER A 144 -0.06 13.00 -8.07
C SER A 144 1.07 13.06 -7.04
N SER A 145 1.06 12.19 -6.04
CA SER A 145 2.08 12.22 -4.98
C SER A 145 2.39 10.83 -4.44
N CYS A 146 3.65 10.66 -4.04
CA CYS A 146 4.13 9.51 -3.29
C CYS A 146 4.91 10.07 -2.10
N SER A 147 4.65 9.56 -0.90
CA SER A 147 5.36 9.93 0.31
C SER A 147 5.62 8.70 1.18
N ALA A 148 6.75 8.71 1.88
CA ALA A 148 7.17 7.65 2.78
C ALA A 148 7.88 8.28 3.99
N ASN A 149 7.45 8.03 5.22
CA ASN A 149 8.04 8.63 6.40
C ASN A 149 8.26 7.59 7.48
N GLY A 150 9.46 7.56 8.06
CA GLY A 150 9.80 6.63 9.12
C GLY A 150 10.93 7.12 10.00
N SER A 151 11.14 6.43 11.11
CA SER A 151 12.29 6.70 11.96
C SER A 151 12.78 5.46 12.69
N ALA A 152 14.08 5.42 12.97
CA ALA A 152 14.70 4.37 13.77
C ALA A 152 15.79 4.94 14.69
N PRO A 153 15.96 4.38 15.89
CA PRO A 153 17.07 4.75 16.75
C PRO A 153 18.39 4.25 16.14
N VAL A 154 19.44 5.05 16.27
CA VAL A 154 20.80 4.69 15.86
C VAL A 154 21.78 4.98 16.99
N ARG A 155 22.74 4.06 17.17
CA ARG A 155 23.81 4.19 18.16
C ARG A 155 25.10 3.69 17.56
N VAL A 156 26.10 4.56 17.51
CA VAL A 156 27.38 4.26 16.86
C VAL A 156 28.52 4.92 17.59
N GLN A 157 29.72 4.37 17.39
CA GLN A 157 30.95 4.89 17.95
C GLN A 157 31.94 5.19 16.83
N ALA A 158 32.64 6.32 16.96
CA ALA A 158 33.78 6.67 16.14
C ALA A 158 34.98 6.92 17.06
N ASP A 159 36.14 6.38 16.67
CA ASP A 159 37.37 6.53 17.41
C ASP A 159 38.38 7.32 16.59
N THR A 160 38.99 8.32 17.22
CA THR A 160 40.13 9.06 16.65
C THR A 160 41.37 8.86 17.52
N ALA A 161 42.51 9.40 17.08
CA ALA A 161 43.74 9.35 17.86
C ALA A 161 43.63 10.08 19.22
N VAL A 162 42.75 11.09 19.33
CA VAL A 162 42.70 11.99 20.49
C VAL A 162 41.44 11.86 21.34
N ALA A 163 40.37 11.25 20.82
CA ALA A 163 39.11 11.09 21.54
C ALA A 163 38.28 9.91 21.00
N THR A 164 37.38 9.42 21.84
CA THR A 164 36.31 8.49 21.46
C THR A 164 35.00 9.27 21.42
N TYR A 165 34.17 8.99 20.42
CA TYR A 165 32.90 9.66 20.20
C TYR A 165 31.77 8.63 20.12
N LYS A 166 30.75 8.76 20.95
CA LYS A 166 29.55 7.92 20.90
C LYS A 166 28.36 8.77 20.47
N PHE A 167 27.77 8.43 19.36
CA PHE A 167 26.54 9.05 18.87
C PHE A 167 25.34 8.21 19.29
N GLU A 168 24.34 8.84 19.89
CA GLU A 168 23.02 8.25 20.12
C GLU A 168 21.94 9.21 19.62
N GLY A 169 21.04 8.72 18.77
CA GLY A 169 20.01 9.56 18.18
C GLY A 169 18.97 8.79 17.39
N ASN A 170 18.20 9.53 16.59
CA ASN A 170 17.18 8.98 15.70
C ASN A 170 17.48 9.35 14.26
N LEU A 171 17.50 8.36 13.37
CA LEU A 171 17.48 8.55 11.93
C LEU A 171 16.01 8.69 11.50
N ALA A 172 15.64 9.85 10.98
CA ALA A 172 14.38 10.06 10.28
C ALA A 172 14.59 9.91 8.77
N VAL A 173 13.75 9.09 8.14
CA VAL A 173 13.74 8.86 6.70
C VAL A 173 12.47 9.47 6.12
N GLN A 174 12.62 10.23 5.04
CA GLN A 174 11.55 10.91 4.34
C GLN A 174 11.73 10.71 2.84
N GLY A 175 10.74 10.10 2.20
CA GLY A 175 10.65 9.89 0.76
C GLY A 175 9.51 10.72 0.18
N GLY A 176 9.75 11.30 -0.98
CA GLY A 176 8.78 12.11 -1.70
C GLY A 176 9.15 12.22 -3.18
N GLY A 177 8.20 11.94 -4.07
CA GLY A 177 8.46 11.94 -5.52
C GLY A 177 9.47 10.85 -5.92
N SER A 178 10.62 11.24 -6.47
CA SER A 178 11.65 10.32 -6.98
C SER A 178 12.86 10.13 -6.05
N LYS A 179 12.83 10.69 -4.82
CA LYS A 179 14.00 10.67 -3.92
C LYS A 179 13.62 10.25 -2.50
N LEU A 180 14.54 9.52 -1.90
CA LEU A 180 14.57 9.20 -0.48
C LEU A 180 15.66 10.06 0.19
N SER A 181 15.35 10.62 1.35
CA SER A 181 16.27 11.46 2.13
C SER A 181 16.30 11.01 3.58
N GLY A 182 17.45 11.15 4.23
CA GLY A 182 17.66 10.77 5.63
C GLY A 182 18.24 11.93 6.41
N ASN A 183 17.79 12.11 7.64
CA ASN A 183 18.38 13.05 8.57
C ASN A 183 18.52 12.40 9.94
N VAL A 184 19.61 12.68 10.64
CA VAL A 184 19.82 12.23 12.00
C VAL A 184 19.83 13.42 12.96
N SER A 185 19.32 13.24 14.17
CA SER A 185 19.48 14.17 15.28
C SER A 185 19.67 13.40 16.58
N GLY A 186 20.37 13.99 17.55
CA GLY A 186 20.71 13.25 18.76
C GLY A 186 21.77 13.93 19.61
N ARG A 187 22.58 13.13 20.30
CA ARG A 187 23.67 13.57 21.15
C ARG A 187 24.96 12.82 20.83
N VAL A 188 26.08 13.53 20.95
CA VAL A 188 27.41 12.95 20.91
C VAL A 188 28.07 13.12 22.28
N GLU A 189 28.46 11.99 22.87
CA GLU A 189 29.39 11.93 23.99
C GLU A 189 30.81 11.87 23.43
N ARG A 190 31.66 12.83 23.79
CA ARG A 190 33.09 12.84 23.44
C ARG A 190 33.90 12.61 24.70
N THR A 191 34.75 11.59 24.71
CA THR A 191 35.72 11.33 25.78
C THR A 191 37.13 11.52 25.25
N GLY A 192 37.86 12.52 25.78
CA GLY A 192 39.26 12.77 25.42
C GLY A 192 40.19 11.69 25.95
N LYS A 193 41.05 11.11 25.10
CA LYS A 193 41.94 9.99 25.50
C LYS A 193 43.09 10.44 26.42
N LEU A 194 43.52 11.70 26.30
CA LEU A 194 44.60 12.26 27.12
C LEU A 194 44.09 12.84 28.44
N SER A 195 42.93 13.50 28.43
CA SER A 195 42.37 14.16 29.62
C SER A 195 41.38 13.29 30.40
N ASN A 196 40.92 12.18 29.82
CA ASN A 196 39.77 11.40 30.28
C ASN A 196 38.50 12.24 30.55
N GLN A 197 38.42 13.42 29.92
CA GLN A 197 37.31 14.33 30.09
C GLN A 197 36.19 13.97 29.11
N THR A 198 34.98 13.82 29.65
CA THR A 198 33.76 13.60 28.86
C THR A 198 32.98 14.89 28.70
N THR A 199 32.59 15.19 27.46
CA THR A 199 31.77 16.36 27.10
C THR A 199 30.63 15.93 26.18
N MET A 200 29.45 16.53 26.36
CA MET A 200 28.24 16.21 25.60
C MET A 200 27.91 17.31 24.61
N PHE A 201 27.51 16.92 23.40
CA PHE A 201 27.08 17.84 22.33
C PHE A 201 25.73 17.41 21.78
N THR A 202 24.81 18.36 21.59
CA THR A 202 23.55 18.12 20.90
C THR A 202 23.76 18.29 19.40
N ILE A 203 23.36 17.29 18.63
CA ILE A 203 23.45 17.32 17.17
C ILE A 203 22.08 17.72 16.61
N PRO A 204 21.98 18.86 15.89
CA PRO A 204 20.75 19.25 15.23
C PRO A 204 20.43 18.29 14.07
N LYS A 205 19.36 18.57 13.32
CA LYS A 205 19.03 17.78 12.13
C LYS A 205 20.17 17.85 11.11
N THR A 206 20.90 16.75 10.93
CA THR A 206 22.04 16.61 10.01
C THR A 206 21.69 15.62 8.90
N SER A 207 22.00 15.97 7.65
CA SER A 207 21.76 15.11 6.49
C SER A 207 22.58 13.82 6.59
N VAL A 208 21.98 12.71 6.16
CA VAL A 208 22.62 11.40 6.07
C VAL A 208 22.71 11.02 4.59
N ASP A 209 23.88 10.60 4.16
CA ASP A 209 24.03 9.91 2.89
C ASP A 209 23.48 8.49 3.04
N LEU A 210 22.28 8.26 2.53
CA LEU A 210 21.61 6.96 2.62
C LEU A 210 22.28 5.87 1.76
N ALA A 211 23.13 6.22 0.80
CA ALA A 211 23.84 5.23 -0.01
C ALA A 211 24.95 4.55 0.82
N ASN A 212 25.61 5.31 1.69
CA ASN A 212 26.75 4.84 2.49
C ASN A 212 26.45 4.78 4.00
N GLY A 213 25.25 5.21 4.42
CA GLY A 213 24.86 5.30 5.82
C GLY A 213 25.64 6.31 6.65
N GLN A 214 26.29 7.29 6.01
CA GLN A 214 27.22 8.19 6.69
C GLN A 214 26.63 9.57 6.96
N CYS A 215 27.05 10.16 8.07
CA CYS A 215 26.85 11.58 8.34
C CYS A 215 28.12 12.21 8.92
N VAL A 216 28.27 13.53 8.71
CA VAL A 216 29.37 14.31 9.25
C VAL A 216 28.79 15.31 10.23
N VAL A 217 29.29 15.31 11.46
CA VAL A 217 28.83 16.21 12.52
C VAL A 217 30.01 16.98 13.11
N ASN A 218 29.79 18.23 13.49
CA ASN A 218 30.78 19.05 14.16
C ASN A 218 30.65 18.88 15.68
N VAL A 219 31.73 18.41 16.32
CA VAL A 219 31.79 18.12 17.76
C VAL A 219 32.91 18.96 18.37
N GLY A 220 32.56 20.11 18.95
CA GLY A 220 33.51 21.01 19.58
C GLY A 220 34.57 21.56 18.61
N GLY A 221 34.18 21.86 17.37
CA GLY A 221 35.07 22.39 16.33
C GLY A 221 35.73 21.32 15.45
N VAL A 222 35.53 20.03 15.75
CA VAL A 222 36.08 18.91 14.97
C VAL A 222 34.99 18.23 14.16
N SER A 223 35.20 18.05 12.87
CA SER A 223 34.32 17.26 12.01
C SER A 223 34.56 15.76 12.24
N VAL A 224 33.51 15.04 12.63
CA VAL A 224 33.54 13.59 12.88
C VAL A 224 32.55 12.92 11.94
N THR A 225 33.01 11.90 11.22
CA THR A 225 32.16 11.07 10.37
C THR A 225 31.67 9.87 11.14
N PHE A 226 30.36 9.65 11.16
CA PHE A 226 29.72 8.46 11.72
C PHE A 226 29.15 7.61 10.59
N THR A 227 29.32 6.29 10.68
CA THR A 227 28.64 5.30 9.83
C THR A 227 27.51 4.70 10.64
N LEU A 228 26.26 5.00 10.28
CA LEU A 228 25.06 4.68 11.05
C LEU A 228 24.56 3.25 10.83
N PHE A 229 24.82 2.66 9.66
CA PHE A 229 24.35 1.33 9.27
C PHE A 229 25.18 0.70 8.15
#